data_AF-A0A379SBL6-F1
#
_entry.id   AF-A0A379SBL6-F1
#
_cell.length_a   1.000
_cell.length_b   1.000
_cell.length_c   1.000
_cell.angle_alpha   90.00
_cell.angle_beta   90.00
_cell.angle_gamma   90.00
#
_symmetry.space_group_name_H-M   'P 1'
#
loop_
_entity.id
_entity.type
_entity.pdbx_description
1 polymer ?
#
loop_
_entity_poly.entity_id
_entity_poly.type
_entity_poly.pdbx_seq_one_letter_code
_entity_poly.pdbx_strand_id
1 'polypeptide(L)'
;MWYINSQKTKGYAAPYPKLWQSGGADWQKVYQAYQEACDRAGLVDFAELLLRAHELWLNKPHILQHYRERFTNILVDEFQDTNNIQYAWVRLLAGDTGKVMIVGDDDQSIYGWRGAQVENIQRFLNDFPGAQTIRLEQNYRSTSNILSAANALIENNNGVWVKSCGLTALTANRYRCIALSTNWMKRALWLTASKPGRTTAARLRNVPSSIAATPSRACWRKLYYRPVCRTGFTAVCASSNARRSKMRSLICV
;
A
#
# COMPACT_ATOMS: atom_id res chain seq x y z
N MET A 1 18.69 -12.45 11.67
CA MET A 1 17.37 -12.12 12.28
C MET A 1 16.23 -12.02 11.26
N TRP A 2 16.44 -11.51 10.04
CA TRP A 2 15.41 -11.46 8.98
C TRP A 2 14.82 -12.85 8.62
N TYR A 3 15.65 -13.89 8.62
CA TYR A 3 15.21 -15.26 8.31
C TYR A 3 14.10 -15.75 9.26
N ILE A 4 14.31 -15.67 10.58
CA ILE A 4 13.35 -16.16 11.58
C ILE A 4 11.99 -15.46 11.42
N ASN A 5 11.99 -14.12 11.38
CA ASN A 5 10.76 -13.35 11.20
C ASN A 5 10.06 -13.68 9.88
N SER A 6 10.82 -13.85 8.78
CA SER A 6 10.29 -14.25 7.47
C SER A 6 9.67 -15.65 7.47
N GLN A 7 10.21 -16.60 8.25
CA GLN A 7 9.58 -17.92 8.41
C GLN A 7 8.28 -17.82 9.21
N LYS A 8 8.28 -17.06 10.31
CA LYS A 8 7.09 -16.86 11.15
C LYS A 8 5.95 -16.18 10.39
N THR A 9 6.23 -15.14 9.59
CA THR A 9 5.19 -14.47 8.78
C THR A 9 4.62 -15.35 7.66
N LYS A 10 5.35 -16.38 7.24
CA LYS A 10 4.86 -17.42 6.32
C LYS A 10 4.01 -18.49 7.02
N GLY A 11 3.95 -18.49 8.35
CA GLY A 11 3.23 -19.48 9.15
C GLY A 11 4.07 -20.69 9.56
N TYR A 12 5.39 -20.61 9.52
CA TYR A 12 6.28 -21.73 9.80
C TYR A 12 6.85 -21.67 11.23
N ALA A 13 6.24 -22.43 12.13
CA ALA A 13 6.71 -22.63 13.50
C ALA A 13 7.89 -23.61 13.55
N ALA A 14 8.82 -23.41 14.49
CA ALA A 14 9.88 -24.37 14.74
C ALA A 14 9.36 -25.60 15.52
N PRO A 15 9.78 -26.83 15.18
CA PRO A 15 10.65 -27.20 14.07
C PRO A 15 9.86 -27.28 12.74
N TYR A 16 10.28 -26.50 11.72
CA TYR A 16 9.66 -26.53 10.41
C TYR A 16 10.48 -27.40 9.42
N PRO A 17 9.90 -28.45 8.81
CA PRO A 17 10.69 -29.48 8.11
C PRO A 17 11.06 -29.17 6.65
N LYS A 18 10.66 -28.03 6.05
CA LYS A 18 10.83 -27.83 4.60
C LYS A 18 12.06 -26.99 4.20
N LEU A 19 13.00 -27.67 3.56
CA LEU A 19 14.20 -27.13 2.88
C LEU A 19 13.85 -26.59 1.49
N TRP A 20 14.37 -25.41 1.15
CA TRP A 20 14.86 -25.15 -0.19
C TRP A 20 16.03 -24.17 -0.11
N GLN A 21 17.10 -24.50 -0.84
CA GLN A 21 18.41 -23.84 -0.94
C GLN A 21 19.50 -24.39 0.01
N SER A 22 20.52 -24.97 -0.61
CA SER A 22 21.81 -25.33 -0.04
C SER A 22 22.37 -24.15 0.76
N GLY A 23 22.46 -24.29 2.08
CA GLY A 23 22.83 -23.24 3.04
C GLY A 23 21.80 -22.97 4.15
N GLY A 24 20.60 -23.56 4.09
CA GLY A 24 19.52 -23.33 5.07
C GLY A 24 19.61 -24.10 6.40
N ALA A 25 20.44 -25.15 6.48
CA ALA A 25 20.49 -26.03 7.65
C ALA A 25 21.00 -25.33 8.92
N ASP A 26 21.96 -24.41 8.79
CA ASP A 26 22.50 -23.66 9.93
C ASP A 26 21.46 -22.65 10.47
N TRP A 27 20.70 -22.01 9.58
CA TRP A 27 19.64 -21.09 9.98
C TRP A 27 18.47 -21.78 10.67
N GLN A 28 18.18 -23.04 10.34
CA GLN A 28 17.19 -23.84 11.06
C GLN A 28 17.63 -24.15 12.49
N LYS A 29 18.90 -24.56 12.67
CA LYS A 29 19.47 -24.78 14.01
C LYS A 29 19.44 -23.50 14.84
N VAL A 30 19.79 -22.37 14.23
CA VAL A 30 19.71 -21.05 14.89
C VAL A 30 18.27 -20.69 15.23
N TYR A 31 17.30 -20.94 14.35
CA TYR A 31 15.88 -20.68 14.64
C TYR A 31 15.39 -21.57 15.78
N GLN A 32 15.71 -22.85 15.75
CA GLN A 32 15.35 -23.78 16.81
C GLN A 32 15.96 -23.35 18.16
N ALA A 33 17.27 -23.09 18.21
CA ALA A 33 17.93 -22.64 19.43
C ALA A 33 17.37 -21.31 19.95
N TYR A 34 17.02 -20.38 19.04
CA TYR A 34 16.34 -19.12 19.38
C TYR A 34 14.97 -19.38 20.00
N GLN A 35 14.15 -20.22 19.36
CA GLN A 35 12.80 -20.51 19.84
C GLN A 35 12.85 -21.22 21.19
N GLU A 36 13.75 -22.20 21.37
CA GLU A 36 13.95 -22.87 22.66
C GLU A 36 14.39 -21.89 23.76
N ALA A 37 15.23 -20.90 23.44
CA ALA A 37 15.63 -19.87 24.39
C ALA A 37 14.46 -18.95 24.78
N CYS A 38 13.63 -18.55 23.80
CA CYS A 38 12.41 -17.78 24.05
C CYS A 38 11.41 -18.56 24.89
N ASP A 39 11.18 -19.83 24.56
CA ASP A 39 10.22 -20.70 25.26
C ASP A 39 10.66 -20.93 26.72
N ARG A 40 11.96 -21.20 26.97
CA ARG A 40 12.50 -21.34 28.34
C ARG A 40 12.35 -20.05 29.17
N ALA A 41 12.43 -18.90 28.53
CA ALA A 41 12.29 -17.60 29.19
C ALA A 41 10.84 -17.10 29.26
N GLY A 42 9.88 -17.81 28.67
CA GLY A 42 8.48 -17.35 28.57
C GLY A 42 8.31 -16.09 27.72
N LEU A 43 9.20 -15.87 26.74
CA LEU A 43 9.21 -14.69 25.88
C LEU A 43 8.50 -14.95 24.57
N VAL A 44 7.76 -13.94 24.09
CA VAL A 44 7.03 -13.98 22.82
C VAL A 44 7.42 -12.77 21.98
N ASP A 45 7.85 -13.00 20.74
CA ASP A 45 8.12 -11.93 19.79
C ASP A 45 6.85 -11.51 19.02
N PHE A 46 6.93 -10.40 18.29
CA PHE A 46 5.76 -9.85 17.60
C PHE A 46 5.15 -10.80 16.54
N ALA A 47 5.97 -11.56 15.81
CA ALA A 47 5.47 -12.49 14.80
C ALA A 47 4.89 -13.75 15.46
N GLU A 48 5.47 -14.15 16.58
CA GLU A 48 5.05 -15.26 17.41
C GLU A 48 3.67 -15.05 18.01
N LEU A 49 3.29 -13.81 18.35
CA LEU A 49 1.93 -13.51 18.83
C LEU A 49 0.85 -13.99 17.85
N LEU A 50 1.01 -13.68 16.56
CA LEU A 50 0.07 -14.09 15.53
C LEU A 50 0.12 -15.59 15.28
N LEU A 51 1.33 -16.16 15.26
CA LEU A 51 1.53 -17.59 15.03
C LEU A 51 0.90 -18.43 16.15
N ARG A 52 1.18 -18.10 17.42
CA ARG A 52 0.61 -18.77 18.59
C ARG A 52 -0.90 -18.57 18.68
N ALA A 53 -1.41 -17.39 18.34
CA ALA A 53 -2.87 -17.16 18.28
C ALA A 53 -3.53 -18.05 17.22
N HIS A 54 -2.91 -18.19 16.05
CA HIS A 54 -3.38 -19.08 15.00
C HIS A 54 -3.32 -20.57 15.43
N GLU A 55 -2.20 -21.02 16.00
CA GLU A 55 -2.05 -22.38 16.55
C GLU A 55 -3.06 -22.67 17.66
N LEU A 56 -3.33 -21.70 18.54
CA LEU A 56 -4.30 -21.83 19.62
C LEU A 56 -5.69 -22.15 19.07
N TRP A 57 -6.12 -21.45 18.03
CA TRP A 57 -7.42 -21.68 17.41
C TRP A 57 -7.50 -23.00 16.64
N LEU A 58 -6.42 -23.43 16.00
CA LEU A 58 -6.35 -24.75 15.38
C LEU A 58 -6.48 -25.88 16.40
N ASN A 59 -5.79 -25.76 17.53
CA ASN A 59 -5.71 -26.81 18.55
C ASN A 59 -6.86 -26.76 19.57
N LYS A 60 -7.56 -25.63 19.71
CA LYS A 60 -8.67 -25.44 20.66
C LYS A 60 -9.92 -24.89 19.97
N PRO A 61 -10.70 -25.75 19.27
CA PRO A 61 -11.88 -25.34 18.51
C PRO A 61 -12.93 -24.59 19.34
N HIS A 62 -13.07 -24.92 20.63
CA HIS A 62 -14.01 -24.23 21.54
C HIS A 62 -13.68 -22.74 21.72
N ILE A 63 -12.39 -22.38 21.75
CA ILE A 63 -11.96 -20.97 21.83
C ILE A 63 -12.24 -20.27 20.50
N LEU A 64 -11.92 -20.92 19.38
CA LEU A 64 -12.23 -20.39 18.05
C LEU A 64 -13.73 -20.14 17.89
N GLN A 65 -14.56 -21.08 18.33
CA GLN A 65 -16.02 -20.97 18.27
C GLN A 65 -16.54 -19.78 19.08
N HIS A 66 -16.03 -19.58 20.30
CA HIS A 66 -16.36 -18.40 21.10
C HIS A 66 -16.10 -17.07 20.35
N TYR A 67 -14.98 -16.99 19.62
CA TYR A 67 -14.67 -15.79 18.83
C TYR A 67 -15.48 -15.69 17.55
N ARG A 68 -15.80 -16.80 16.87
CA ARG A 68 -16.69 -16.83 15.70
C ARG A 68 -18.08 -16.34 16.02
N GLU A 69 -18.62 -16.73 17.18
CA GLU A 69 -19.93 -16.28 17.66
C GLU A 69 -19.94 -14.78 17.96
N ARG A 70 -18.81 -14.25 18.46
CA ARG A 70 -18.66 -12.83 18.78
C ARG A 70 -18.41 -11.97 17.53
N PHE A 71 -17.59 -12.44 16.61
CA PHE A 71 -17.11 -11.71 15.44
C PHE A 71 -17.70 -12.28 14.16
N THR A 72 -19.00 -12.02 13.96
CA THR A 72 -19.75 -12.48 12.79
C THR A 72 -19.49 -11.64 11.53
N ASN A 73 -19.07 -10.39 11.70
CA ASN A 73 -18.74 -9.46 10.62
C ASN A 73 -17.31 -8.95 10.84
N ILE A 74 -16.44 -9.18 9.87
CA ILE A 74 -15.01 -8.89 9.94
C ILE A 74 -14.68 -7.87 8.86
N LEU A 75 -14.13 -6.72 9.25
CA LEU A 75 -13.64 -5.70 8.32
C LEU A 75 -12.11 -5.67 8.41
N VAL A 76 -11.45 -5.83 7.26
CA VAL A 76 -9.99 -5.73 7.15
C VAL A 76 -9.64 -4.59 6.21
N ASP A 77 -8.96 -3.58 6.75
CA ASP A 77 -8.42 -2.45 5.99
C ASP A 77 -6.97 -2.70 5.60
N GLU A 78 -6.47 -1.96 4.60
CA GLU A 78 -5.10 -2.05 4.07
C GLU A 78 -4.69 -3.49 3.68
N PHE A 79 -5.63 -4.23 3.08
CA PHE A 79 -5.47 -5.67 2.83
C PHE A 79 -4.29 -6.00 1.90
N GLN A 80 -3.86 -5.06 1.05
CA GLN A 80 -2.70 -5.22 0.17
C GLN A 80 -1.38 -5.46 0.93
N ASP A 81 -1.30 -5.02 2.20
CA ASP A 81 -0.09 -5.12 3.02
C ASP A 81 -0.09 -6.33 3.96
N THR A 82 -1.04 -7.25 3.78
CA THR A 82 -1.18 -8.45 4.61
C THR A 82 -0.16 -9.54 4.27
N ASN A 83 0.31 -10.24 5.30
CA ASN A 83 1.16 -11.42 5.17
C ASN A 83 0.35 -12.73 5.20
N ASN A 84 0.99 -13.88 4.96
CA ASN A 84 0.31 -15.17 4.88
C ASN A 84 -0.33 -15.59 6.20
N ILE A 85 0.34 -15.37 7.34
CA ILE A 85 -0.22 -15.77 8.64
C ILE A 85 -1.43 -14.90 9.03
N GLN A 86 -1.43 -13.61 8.70
CA GLN A 86 -2.57 -12.71 8.88
C GLN A 86 -3.75 -13.16 8.01
N TYR A 87 -3.50 -13.50 6.75
CA TYR A 87 -4.53 -14.03 5.87
C TYR A 87 -5.11 -15.36 6.39
N ALA A 88 -4.25 -16.29 6.80
CA ALA A 88 -4.66 -17.56 7.39
C ALA A 88 -5.49 -17.37 8.67
N TRP A 89 -5.11 -16.40 9.50
CA TRP A 89 -5.84 -16.04 10.72
C TRP A 89 -7.24 -15.49 10.42
N VAL A 90 -7.37 -14.58 9.45
CA VAL A 90 -8.68 -14.05 9.02
C VAL A 90 -9.55 -15.17 8.44
N ARG A 91 -8.98 -16.05 7.60
CA ARG A 91 -9.70 -17.20 7.05
C ARG A 91 -10.19 -18.15 8.13
N LEU A 92 -9.33 -18.45 9.12
CA LEU A 92 -9.69 -19.32 10.23
C LEU A 92 -10.78 -18.69 11.10
N LEU A 93 -10.71 -17.39 11.37
CA LEU A 93 -11.74 -16.67 12.12
C LEU A 93 -13.07 -16.63 11.35
N ALA A 94 -13.05 -16.32 10.06
CA ALA A 94 -14.25 -16.25 9.24
C ALA A 94 -14.96 -17.62 9.16
N GLY A 95 -14.20 -18.70 8.97
CA GLY A 95 -14.77 -20.01 8.70
C GLY A 95 -15.78 -19.96 7.54
N ASP A 96 -16.82 -20.79 7.63
CA ASP A 96 -17.85 -20.87 6.58
C ASP A 96 -19.01 -19.87 6.79
N THR A 97 -19.14 -19.31 7.99
CA THR A 97 -20.30 -18.50 8.40
C THR A 97 -20.01 -17.01 8.55
N GLY A 98 -18.73 -16.63 8.70
CA GLY A 98 -18.32 -15.25 8.91
C GLY A 98 -18.44 -14.41 7.63
N LYS A 99 -18.92 -13.18 7.77
CA LYS A 99 -18.97 -12.20 6.68
C LYS A 99 -17.70 -11.38 6.71
N VAL A 100 -16.89 -11.45 5.66
CA VAL A 100 -15.60 -10.75 5.60
C VAL A 100 -15.66 -9.68 4.54
N MET A 101 -15.46 -8.44 4.97
CA MET A 101 -15.25 -7.30 4.10
C MET A 101 -13.77 -6.94 4.10
N ILE A 102 -13.15 -6.92 2.93
CA ILE A 102 -11.76 -6.44 2.76
C ILE A 102 -11.74 -5.15 1.96
N VAL A 103 -10.82 -4.25 2.34
CA VAL A 103 -10.54 -3.00 1.65
C VAL A 103 -9.05 -2.94 1.37
N GLY A 104 -8.69 -2.63 0.12
CA GLY A 104 -7.29 -2.45 -0.25
C GLY A 104 -7.09 -1.86 -1.64
N ASP A 105 -5.85 -1.40 -1.88
CA ASP A 105 -5.39 -0.86 -3.16
C ASP A 105 -4.00 -1.43 -3.49
N ASP A 106 -3.91 -2.21 -4.57
CA ASP A 106 -2.68 -2.81 -5.04
C ASP A 106 -1.63 -1.77 -5.49
N ASP A 107 -2.01 -0.55 -5.87
CA ASP A 107 -1.02 0.49 -6.20
C ASP A 107 -0.34 1.07 -4.94
N GLN A 108 -0.90 0.79 -3.76
CA GLN A 108 -0.40 1.28 -2.48
C GLN A 108 0.39 0.22 -1.71
N SER A 109 0.61 -0.97 -2.27
CA SER A 109 1.42 -1.99 -1.62
C SER A 109 2.89 -1.60 -1.57
N ILE A 110 3.36 -1.08 -0.43
CA ILE A 110 4.75 -0.66 -0.21
C ILE A 110 5.50 -1.55 0.80
N TYR A 111 4.81 -2.50 1.42
CA TYR A 111 5.36 -3.37 2.45
C TYR A 111 5.86 -4.74 1.95
N GLY A 112 6.13 -4.90 0.64
CA GLY A 112 6.66 -6.14 0.07
C GLY A 112 7.94 -6.65 0.75
N TRP A 113 8.82 -5.75 1.20
CA TRP A 113 10.05 -6.09 1.94
C TRP A 113 9.79 -6.71 3.34
N ARG A 114 8.58 -6.52 3.91
CA ARG A 114 8.13 -7.17 5.15
C ARG A 114 7.40 -8.50 4.91
N GLY A 115 7.26 -8.92 3.66
CA GLY A 115 6.55 -10.14 3.29
C GLY A 115 5.05 -9.96 3.09
N ALA A 116 4.58 -8.74 2.83
CA ALA A 116 3.23 -8.52 2.29
C ALA A 116 3.09 -9.24 0.93
N GLN A 117 1.96 -9.90 0.71
CA GLN A 117 1.65 -10.60 -0.54
C GLN A 117 0.39 -9.98 -1.17
N VAL A 118 0.58 -9.18 -2.22
CA VAL A 118 -0.53 -8.58 -2.99
C VAL A 118 -1.42 -9.67 -3.60
N GLU A 119 -0.85 -10.85 -3.84
CA GLU A 119 -1.57 -12.04 -4.30
C GLU A 119 -2.68 -12.47 -3.32
N ASN A 120 -2.63 -12.07 -2.05
CA ASN A 120 -3.68 -12.37 -1.09
C ASN A 120 -5.03 -11.77 -1.50
N ILE A 121 -5.05 -10.62 -2.19
CA ILE A 121 -6.29 -10.04 -2.74
C ILE A 121 -6.93 -11.00 -3.76
N GLN A 122 -6.12 -11.59 -4.63
CA GLN A 122 -6.60 -12.56 -5.62
C GLN A 122 -7.00 -13.88 -4.98
N ARG A 123 -6.23 -14.35 -4.00
CA ARG A 123 -6.56 -15.56 -3.22
C ARG A 123 -7.88 -15.39 -2.46
N PHE A 124 -8.15 -14.21 -1.92
CA PHE A 124 -9.42 -13.91 -1.25
C PHE A 124 -10.62 -14.16 -2.17
N LEU A 125 -10.57 -13.67 -3.41
CA LEU A 125 -11.64 -13.90 -4.38
C LEU A 125 -11.85 -15.38 -4.72
N ASN A 126 -10.79 -16.20 -4.65
CA ASN A 126 -10.88 -17.64 -4.89
C ASN A 126 -11.39 -18.40 -3.65
N ASP A 127 -10.96 -18.00 -2.46
CA ASP A 127 -11.34 -18.64 -1.20
C ASP A 127 -12.75 -18.24 -0.74
N PHE A 128 -13.25 -17.07 -1.17
CA PHE A 128 -14.59 -16.57 -0.90
C PHE A 128 -15.36 -16.38 -2.22
N PRO A 129 -15.91 -17.45 -2.83
CA PRO A 129 -16.53 -17.38 -4.16
C PRO A 129 -17.80 -16.52 -4.21
N GLY A 130 -18.41 -16.20 -3.07
CA GLY A 130 -19.53 -15.26 -2.96
C GLY A 130 -19.13 -13.78 -2.90
N ALA A 131 -17.83 -13.48 -2.88
CA ALA A 131 -17.33 -12.13 -2.65
C ALA A 131 -17.71 -11.18 -3.79
N GLN A 132 -18.32 -10.04 -3.44
CA GLN A 132 -18.69 -9.00 -4.39
C GLN A 132 -17.63 -7.93 -4.46
N THR A 133 -17.07 -7.69 -5.64
CA THR A 133 -16.16 -6.57 -5.87
C THR A 133 -16.91 -5.27 -6.13
N ILE A 134 -16.79 -4.30 -5.23
CA ILE A 134 -17.23 -2.92 -5.38
C ILE A 134 -16.00 -2.04 -5.63
N ARG A 135 -16.13 -1.04 -6.50
CA ARG A 135 -15.02 -0.20 -7.00
C ARG A 135 -15.29 1.26 -6.67
N LEU A 136 -14.39 1.92 -5.94
CA LEU A 136 -14.45 3.34 -5.61
C LEU A 136 -13.55 4.16 -6.54
N GLU A 137 -14.11 4.65 -7.63
CA GLU A 137 -13.35 5.35 -8.67
C GLU A 137 -13.23 6.86 -8.42
N GLN A 138 -13.92 7.40 -7.40
CA GLN A 138 -13.95 8.83 -7.11
C GLN A 138 -12.94 9.18 -6.00
N ASN A 139 -12.04 10.12 -6.29
CA ASN A 139 -11.14 10.67 -5.29
C ASN A 139 -11.75 11.89 -4.60
N TYR A 140 -11.79 11.88 -3.27
CA TYR A 140 -12.27 13.00 -2.45
C TYR A 140 -11.14 13.74 -1.69
N ARG A 141 -9.89 13.24 -1.74
CA ARG A 141 -8.78 13.77 -0.94
C ARG A 141 -7.99 14.85 -1.67
N SER A 142 -7.82 14.73 -2.98
CA SER A 142 -6.84 15.47 -3.78
C SER A 142 -7.49 16.20 -4.96
N THR A 143 -6.87 17.30 -5.38
CA THR A 143 -7.31 18.06 -6.55
C THR A 143 -6.92 17.35 -7.85
N SER A 144 -7.59 17.73 -8.95
CA SER A 144 -7.34 17.17 -10.28
C SER A 144 -5.86 17.17 -10.68
N ASN A 145 -5.14 18.25 -10.39
CA ASN A 145 -3.74 18.35 -10.79
C ASN A 145 -2.84 17.33 -10.07
N ILE A 146 -3.09 17.07 -8.77
CA ILE A 146 -2.35 16.08 -8.00
C ILE A 146 -2.69 14.68 -8.52
N LEU A 147 -3.97 14.41 -8.77
CA LEU A 147 -4.44 13.12 -9.27
C LEU A 147 -3.87 12.80 -10.65
N SER A 148 -3.87 13.77 -11.58
CA SER A 148 -3.28 13.61 -12.91
C SER A 148 -1.78 13.31 -12.85
N ALA A 149 -1.04 13.98 -11.96
CA ALA A 149 0.38 13.71 -11.78
C ALA A 149 0.64 12.32 -11.18
N ALA A 150 -0.18 11.89 -10.22
CA ALA A 150 -0.09 10.55 -9.62
C ALA A 150 -0.42 9.45 -10.63
N ASN A 151 -1.49 9.59 -11.41
CA ASN A 151 -1.87 8.64 -12.45
C ASN A 151 -0.77 8.49 -13.51
N ALA A 152 -0.23 9.61 -13.99
CA ALA A 152 0.87 9.60 -14.96
C ALA A 152 2.15 8.95 -14.42
N LEU A 153 2.37 8.98 -13.09
CA LEU A 153 3.49 8.29 -12.46
C LEU A 153 3.26 6.76 -12.44
N ILE A 154 2.08 6.34 -11.99
CA ILE A 154 1.70 4.92 -11.86
C ILE A 154 1.71 4.21 -13.22
N GLU A 155 1.31 4.90 -14.30
CA GLU A 155 1.33 4.36 -15.67
C GLU A 155 2.72 3.86 -16.14
N ASN A 156 3.81 4.27 -15.49
CA ASN A 156 5.16 3.79 -15.83
C ASN A 156 5.51 2.44 -15.18
N ASN A 157 4.71 1.94 -14.24
CA ASN A 157 5.01 0.66 -13.59
C ASN A 157 4.61 -0.51 -14.49
N ASN A 158 5.57 -1.37 -14.80
CA ASN A 158 5.33 -2.62 -15.53
C ASN A 158 4.59 -3.62 -14.62
N GLY A 159 3.50 -4.21 -15.12
CA GLY A 159 2.72 -5.21 -14.37
C GLY A 159 1.63 -4.62 -13.45
N VAL A 160 1.37 -3.31 -13.55
CA VAL A 160 0.25 -2.67 -12.85
C VAL A 160 -1.04 -2.83 -13.63
N TRP A 161 -2.12 -3.12 -12.93
CA TRP A 161 -3.45 -3.19 -13.51
C TRP A 161 -3.89 -1.80 -13.98
N VAL A 162 -4.32 -1.67 -15.23
CA VAL A 162 -4.75 -0.36 -15.78
C VAL A 162 -5.96 0.17 -14.99
N LYS A 163 -5.82 1.37 -14.41
CA LYS A 163 -6.81 2.01 -13.51
C LYS A 163 -7.06 3.47 -13.92
N SER A 164 -8.31 3.94 -13.80
CA SER A 164 -8.72 5.34 -14.06
C SER A 164 -9.57 5.94 -12.92
N CYS A 165 -9.06 6.98 -12.24
CA CYS A 165 -9.75 7.67 -11.15
C CYS A 165 -10.47 8.92 -11.67
N GLY A 166 -11.78 9.00 -11.43
CA GLY A 166 -12.64 10.13 -11.81
C GLY A 166 -12.70 11.20 -10.72
N LEU A 167 -12.97 12.44 -11.13
CA LEU A 167 -13.12 13.60 -10.24
C LEU A 167 -14.58 13.90 -9.91
N THR A 168 -14.78 14.42 -8.69
CA THR A 168 -15.94 15.23 -8.32
C THR A 168 -15.50 16.70 -8.35
N ALA A 169 -16.19 17.54 -9.13
CA ALA A 169 -15.73 18.86 -9.58
C ALA A 169 -15.16 19.78 -8.47
N LEU A 170 -13.87 20.12 -8.56
CA LEU A 170 -13.22 21.20 -7.79
C LEU A 170 -12.15 21.91 -8.64
N THR A 171 -12.06 23.23 -8.44
CA THR A 171 -11.12 24.15 -9.12
C THR A 171 -9.66 23.81 -8.84
N ALA A 172 -8.83 23.82 -9.90
CA ALA A 172 -7.48 23.28 -9.90
C ALA A 172 -6.41 24.31 -9.46
N ASN A 173 -5.70 24.04 -8.36
CA ASN A 173 -4.47 24.76 -7.99
C ASN A 173 -3.24 24.07 -8.60
N ARG A 174 -2.28 24.83 -9.17
CA ARG A 174 -1.05 24.28 -9.76
C ARG A 174 -0.10 23.74 -8.67
N TYR A 175 0.46 22.54 -8.85
CA TYR A 175 1.57 22.05 -8.03
C TYR A 175 2.89 22.70 -8.47
N ARG A 176 3.84 22.88 -7.53
CA ARG A 176 5.13 23.53 -7.78
C ARG A 176 6.26 22.59 -7.35
N CYS A 177 7.09 22.17 -8.32
CA CYS A 177 8.34 21.47 -8.04
C CYS A 177 9.48 22.51 -7.96
N ILE A 178 10.29 22.45 -6.90
CA ILE A 178 11.38 23.40 -6.67
C ILE A 178 12.66 22.61 -6.40
N ALA A 179 13.66 22.77 -7.28
CA ALA A 179 14.99 22.25 -7.06
C ALA A 179 15.70 23.10 -5.99
N LEU A 180 16.00 22.50 -4.85
CA LEU A 180 16.72 23.15 -3.75
C LEU A 180 18.19 22.73 -3.74
N SER A 181 19.02 23.58 -3.13
CA SER A 181 20.43 23.29 -2.85
C SER A 181 20.62 21.87 -2.27
N THR A 182 21.75 21.21 -2.60
CA THR A 182 22.15 19.93 -2.00
C THR A 182 22.42 20.02 -0.51
N ASN A 183 22.61 21.24 0.03
CA ASN A 183 22.77 21.47 1.46
C ASN A 183 21.44 21.28 2.20
N TRP A 184 21.41 20.33 3.13
CA TRP A 184 20.22 19.94 3.90
C TRP A 184 19.69 21.08 4.80
N MET A 185 20.56 21.91 5.37
CA MET A 185 20.14 23.06 6.20
C MET A 185 19.39 24.10 5.35
N LYS A 186 19.88 24.36 4.13
CA LYS A 186 19.20 25.28 3.20
C LYS A 186 17.81 24.75 2.80
N ARG A 187 17.65 23.43 2.66
CA ARG A 187 16.33 22.80 2.41
C ARG A 187 15.38 22.97 3.59
N ALA A 188 15.85 22.68 4.81
CA ALA A 188 15.05 22.82 6.02
C ALA A 188 14.59 24.27 6.26
N LEU A 189 15.48 25.23 6.02
CA LEU A 189 15.16 26.65 6.12
C LEU A 189 14.10 27.08 5.09
N TRP A 190 14.20 26.58 3.85
CA TRP A 190 13.19 26.87 2.83
C TRP A 190 11.82 26.26 3.16
N LEU A 191 11.78 25.03 3.68
CA LEU A 191 10.54 24.35 4.10
C LEU A 191 9.86 25.06 5.28
N THR A 192 10.63 25.59 6.22
CA THR A 192 10.08 26.36 7.34
C THR A 192 9.56 27.73 6.91
N ALA A 193 10.25 28.39 5.98
CA ALA A 193 9.84 29.69 5.43
C ALA A 193 8.59 29.63 4.55
N SER A 194 8.25 28.47 3.98
CA SER A 194 7.14 28.27 3.05
C SER A 194 5.82 27.82 3.69
N LYS A 195 5.77 27.59 5.00
CA LYS A 195 4.53 27.22 5.71
C LYS A 195 3.58 28.42 5.86
N PRO A 196 2.32 28.32 5.41
CA PRO A 196 1.32 29.37 5.64
C PRO A 196 0.91 29.38 7.13
N GLY A 197 0.83 30.57 7.74
CA GLY A 197 0.34 30.74 9.12
C GLY A 197 1.36 31.27 10.16
N ARG A 198 2.61 31.53 9.77
CA ARG A 198 3.48 32.45 10.52
C ARG A 198 3.65 33.71 9.69
N THR A 199 3.53 34.88 10.30
CA THR A 199 3.67 36.23 9.72
C THR A 199 4.92 36.37 8.83
N THR A 200 4.82 36.00 7.55
CA THR A 200 5.94 36.11 6.60
C THR A 200 5.51 36.42 5.16
N ALA A 201 4.42 37.17 4.96
CA ALA A 201 4.26 37.92 3.70
C ALA A 201 5.45 38.89 3.44
N ALA A 202 6.23 39.21 4.48
CA ALA A 202 7.46 39.98 4.41
C ALA A 202 8.76 39.14 4.23
N ARG A 203 8.75 37.80 4.36
CA ARG A 203 9.99 36.99 4.38
C ARG A 203 10.26 36.20 3.10
N LEU A 204 9.24 35.93 2.28
CA LEU A 204 9.44 35.32 0.96
C LEU A 204 10.06 36.28 -0.09
N ARG A 205 10.05 37.60 0.17
CA ARG A 205 10.81 38.59 -0.63
C ARG A 205 12.31 38.60 -0.32
N ASN A 206 12.72 38.06 0.82
CA ASN A 206 14.12 38.08 1.31
C ASN A 206 14.73 36.67 1.44
N VAL A 207 14.22 35.66 0.72
CA VAL A 207 14.97 34.41 0.56
C VAL A 207 16.09 34.72 -0.43
N PRO A 208 17.38 34.80 -0.01
CA PRO A 208 18.45 35.11 -0.94
C PRO A 208 18.49 34.07 -2.06
N SER A 209 18.74 34.54 -3.27
CA SER A 209 18.92 33.73 -4.49
C SER A 209 19.99 32.63 -4.35
N SER A 210 20.78 32.66 -3.27
CA SER A 210 21.76 31.64 -2.88
C SER A 210 21.20 30.37 -2.21
N ILE A 211 19.88 30.31 -1.95
CA ILE A 211 19.19 29.14 -1.37
C ILE A 211 18.51 28.28 -2.46
N ALA A 212 18.00 28.91 -3.52
CA ALA A 212 17.58 28.20 -4.72
C ALA A 212 18.84 27.80 -5.50
N ALA A 213 18.96 26.53 -5.89
CA ALA A 213 19.99 26.17 -6.85
C ALA A 213 19.62 26.85 -8.18
N THR A 214 20.51 27.66 -8.75
CA THR A 214 20.40 28.07 -10.15
C THR A 214 20.41 26.78 -10.97
N PRO A 215 19.31 26.38 -11.63
CA PRO A 215 19.35 25.19 -12.45
C PRO A 215 20.36 25.46 -13.56
N SER A 216 21.30 24.54 -13.80
CA SER A 216 22.07 24.61 -15.03
C SER A 216 21.06 24.66 -16.19
N ARG A 217 21.36 25.45 -17.23
CA ARG A 217 20.46 25.64 -18.39
C ARG A 217 20.02 24.32 -19.07
N ALA A 218 20.62 23.18 -18.71
CA ALA A 218 20.23 21.84 -19.12
C ALA A 218 19.00 21.26 -18.40
N CYS A 219 18.62 21.75 -17.20
CA CYS A 219 17.49 21.21 -16.43
C CYS A 219 16.11 21.72 -16.91
N TRP A 220 16.09 22.74 -17.78
CA TRP A 220 14.85 23.31 -18.34
C TRP A 220 14.41 22.68 -19.67
N ARG A 221 15.02 21.58 -20.11
CA ARG A 221 14.52 20.86 -21.28
C ARG A 221 13.39 19.89 -20.90
N LYS A 222 12.16 20.38 -21.15
CA LYS A 222 10.93 19.63 -21.44
C LYS A 222 10.36 18.72 -20.31
N LEU A 223 9.52 19.33 -19.48
CA LEU A 223 8.21 18.76 -19.14
C LEU A 223 7.13 19.82 -19.43
N TYR A 224 7.06 20.22 -20.70
CA TYR A 224 5.91 20.93 -21.25
C TYR A 224 4.97 19.87 -21.82
N TYR A 225 3.93 19.49 -21.08
CA TYR A 225 2.76 18.88 -21.69
C TYR A 225 2.09 19.98 -22.53
N ARG A 226 2.25 19.92 -23.85
CA ARG A 226 1.55 20.80 -24.80
C ARG A 226 0.06 20.41 -24.79
N PRO A 227 -0.87 21.34 -24.55
CA PRO A 227 -2.25 21.14 -24.98
C PRO A 227 -2.25 21.29 -26.50
N VAL A 228 -2.44 20.20 -27.24
CA VAL A 228 -2.73 20.26 -28.66
C VAL A 228 -4.19 20.67 -28.80
N CYS A 229 -4.43 21.98 -28.87
CA CYS A 229 -5.68 22.55 -29.36
C CYS A 229 -5.33 23.66 -30.34
N ARG A 230 -5.39 23.37 -31.64
CA ARG A 230 -5.68 24.32 -32.72
C ARG A 230 -6.01 23.53 -33.99
N THR A 231 -7.29 23.28 -34.22
CA THR A 231 -7.98 23.53 -35.50
C THR A 231 -9.50 23.39 -35.32
N GLY A 232 -10.24 24.42 -35.73
CA GLY A 232 -11.55 24.29 -36.39
C GLY A 232 -12.76 23.90 -35.54
N PHE A 233 -13.71 24.84 -35.46
CA PHE A 233 -15.17 24.61 -35.50
C PHE A 233 -15.63 23.20 -35.92
N THR A 234 -16.47 22.55 -35.11
CA THR A 234 -17.90 22.22 -35.38
C THR A 234 -18.39 21.18 -34.36
N ALA A 235 -19.64 21.35 -33.91
CA ALA A 235 -20.34 20.35 -33.11
C ALA A 235 -20.57 19.08 -33.94
N VAL A 236 -20.29 17.90 -33.37
CA VAL A 236 -20.87 16.63 -33.81
C VAL A 236 -21.26 15.81 -32.60
N CYS A 237 -22.55 15.55 -32.50
CA CYS A 237 -23.17 14.57 -31.64
C CYS A 237 -22.89 13.15 -32.17
N ALA A 238 -22.84 12.17 -31.24
CA ALA A 238 -22.94 10.72 -31.46
C ALA A 238 -21.80 9.96 -32.15
N SER A 239 -21.16 9.03 -31.43
CA SER A 239 -21.51 7.59 -31.47
C SER A 239 -20.32 6.67 -31.11
N SER A 240 -20.64 5.69 -30.25
CA SER A 240 -20.13 4.31 -30.16
C SER A 240 -18.63 3.99 -30.09
N ASN A 241 -18.32 3.14 -29.10
CA ASN A 241 -17.22 2.18 -29.01
C ASN A 241 -15.81 2.68 -28.68
N ALA A 242 -15.60 2.96 -27.39
CA ALA A 242 -14.30 2.70 -26.76
C ALA A 242 -14.54 1.93 -25.45
N ARG A 243 -14.03 0.68 -25.40
CA ARG A 243 -14.12 -0.22 -24.26
C ARG A 243 -13.53 0.46 -23.01
N ARG A 244 -14.40 0.91 -22.10
CA ARG A 244 -14.03 1.48 -20.80
C ARG A 244 -13.53 0.38 -19.86
N SER A 245 -12.23 0.31 -19.60
CA SER A 245 -11.66 -0.48 -18.49
C SER A 245 -11.58 0.39 -17.23
N LYS A 246 -12.29 -0.08 -16.21
CA LYS A 246 -12.66 0.54 -14.92
C LYS A 246 -11.46 0.53 -13.93
N MET A 247 -11.53 1.22 -12.77
CA MET A 247 -10.50 1.26 -11.68
C MET A 247 -10.87 0.45 -10.43
N ARG A 248 -10.01 -0.46 -9.95
CA ARG A 248 -10.31 -1.35 -8.78
C ARG A 248 -9.66 -0.74 -7.53
N SER A 249 -10.44 -0.04 -6.73
CA SER A 249 -10.30 -0.11 -5.27
C SER A 249 -11.26 -1.22 -4.87
N LEU A 250 -10.72 -2.39 -4.53
CA LEU A 250 -11.52 -3.59 -4.35
C LEU A 250 -12.08 -3.54 -2.93
N ILE A 251 -13.34 -3.14 -2.79
CA ILE A 251 -14.12 -3.57 -1.64
C ILE A 251 -14.65 -4.94 -2.01
N CYS A 252 -14.19 -5.99 -1.33
CA CYS A 252 -14.86 -7.27 -1.42
C CYS A 252 -15.81 -7.41 -0.23
N VAL A 253 -17.11 -7.60 -0.48
CA VAL A 253 -18.15 -7.90 0.51
C VAL A 253 -18.52 -9.37 0.46
#